data_AF-A0A9D8Q7E2-F1
#
_entry.id   AF-A0A9D8Q7E2-F1
#
_cell.length_a   1.000
_cell.length_b   1.000
_cell.length_c   1.000
_cell.angle_alpha   90.00
_cell.angle_beta   90.00
_cell.angle_gamma   90.00
#
_symmetry.space_group_name_H-M   'P 1'
#
loop_
_entity.id
_entity.type
_entity.pdbx_description
1 polymer ?
#
loop_
_entity_poly.entity_id
_entity_poly.type
_entity_poly.pdbx_seq_one_letter_code
_entity_poly.pdbx_strand_id
1 'polypeptide(L)' 'MATMVRLSREQIDQMFVEMDEMEKNLKAIHAELIELGVPRETLSRFARMHDRYTAGVAFLMKQRDLGRAAD' A
#
# COMPACT_ATOMS: atom_id res chain seq x y z
N MET A 1 -22.93 -5.18 20.47
CA MET A 1 -22.51 -3.80 20.19
C MET A 1 -21.11 -3.84 19.60
N ALA A 2 -20.90 -3.34 18.38
CA ALA A 2 -19.56 -3.20 17.83
C ALA A 2 -18.98 -1.89 18.35
N THR A 3 -17.91 -1.97 19.14
CA THR A 3 -17.16 -0.78 19.55
C THR A 3 -16.41 -0.26 18.33
N MET A 4 -16.80 0.91 17.82
CA MET A 4 -16.11 1.54 16.70
C MET A 4 -14.79 2.11 17.24
N VAL A 5 -13.70 1.37 17.06
CA VAL A 5 -12.35 1.84 17.44
C VAL A 5 -11.84 2.74 16.33
N ARG A 6 -11.65 4.03 16.64
CA ARG A 6 -11.08 5.02 15.70
C ARG A 6 -9.57 5.06 15.90
N LEU A 7 -8.81 5.03 14.80
CA LEU A 7 -7.37 5.25 14.84
C LEU A 7 -7.07 6.71 15.23
N SER A 8 -6.02 6.92 16.02
CA SER A 8 -5.48 8.24 16.26
C SER A 8 -4.83 8.80 14.99
N ARG A 9 -4.64 10.13 14.93
CA ARG A 9 -3.94 10.76 13.81
C ARG A 9 -2.52 10.22 13.64
N GLU A 10 -1.81 10.02 14.74
CA GLU A 10 -0.46 9.42 14.74
C GLU A 10 -0.47 7.99 14.19
N GLN A 11 -1.47 7.18 14.56
CA GLN A 11 -1.62 5.82 14.02
C GLN A 11 -1.90 5.83 12.52
N ILE A 12 -2.70 6.78 12.04
CA ILE A 12 -2.97 6.95 10.60
C ILE A 12 -1.71 7.38 9.86
N ASP A 13 -0.96 8.36 10.39
CA ASP A 13 0.26 8.85 9.77
C ASP A 13 1.35 7.76 9.75
N GLN A 14 1.51 7.00 10.84
CA GLN A 14 2.41 5.85 10.92
C GLN A 14 2.02 4.75 9.90
N MET A 15 0.73 4.46 9.76
CA MET A 15 0.24 3.50 8.76
C MET A 15 0.67 3.91 7.33
N PHE A 16 0.65 5.20 6.99
CA PHE A 16 1.11 5.67 5.67
C PHE A 16 2.63 5.56 5.48
N VAL A 17 3.42 5.73 6.55
CA VAL A 17 4.87 5.49 6.50
C VAL A 17 5.13 4.02 6.19
N GLU A 18 4.46 3.11 6.90
CA GLU A 18 4.60 1.66 6.67
C GLU A 18 4.15 1.24 5.27
N MET A 19 3.11 1.89 4.73
CA MET A 19 2.66 1.63 3.35
C MET A 19 3.68 2.09 2.30
N ASP A 20 4.35 3.23 2.52
CA ASP A 20 5.42 3.70 1.63
C ASP A 20 6.66 2.78 1.68
N GLU A 21 7.01 2.27 2.87
CA GLU A 21 8.06 1.27 3.02
C GLU A 21 7.72 -0.04 2.31
N MET A 22 6.48 -0.51 2.45
CA MET A 22 6.00 -1.70 1.74
C MET A 22 6.03 -1.53 0.22
N GLU A 23 5.65 -0.37 -0.30
CA GLU A 23 5.72 -0.04 -1.73
C GLU A 23 7.16 -0.11 -2.26
N LYS A 24 8.15 0.36 -1.49
CA LYS A 24 9.58 0.23 -1.83
C LYS A 24 10.02 -1.24 -1.84
N ASN A 25 9.61 -2.00 -0.83
CA ASN A 25 9.94 -3.43 -0.72
C ASN A 25 9.33 -4.24 -1.87
N LEU A 26 8.08 -3.97 -2.27
CA LEU A 26 7.44 -4.64 -3.40
C LEU A 26 8.19 -4.38 -4.72
N LYS A 27 8.69 -3.15 -4.92
CA LYS A 27 9.52 -2.82 -6.09
C LYS A 27 10.86 -3.55 -6.07
N ALA A 28 11.51 -3.62 -4.91
CA ALA A 28 12.76 -4.36 -4.75
C ALA A 28 12.56 -5.85 -5.05
N ILE A 29 11.52 -6.47 -4.47
CA ILE A 29 11.16 -7.87 -4.75
C ILE A 29 10.89 -8.07 -6.24
N HIS A 30 10.17 -7.15 -6.89
CA HIS A 30 9.92 -7.28 -8.33
C HIS A 30 11.22 -7.30 -9.15
N ALA A 31 12.19 -6.45 -8.79
CA ALA A 31 13.51 -6.44 -9.41
C ALA A 31 14.27 -7.76 -9.16
N GLU A 32 14.27 -8.26 -7.92
CA GLU A 32 14.89 -9.55 -7.58
C GLU A 32 14.24 -10.72 -8.36
N LEU A 33 12.92 -10.72 -8.52
CA LEU A 33 12.22 -11.76 -9.30
C LEU A 33 12.63 -11.73 -10.79
N ILE A 34 12.89 -10.55 -11.35
CA ILE A 34 13.41 -10.40 -12.71
C ILE A 34 14.82 -10.98 -12.81
N GLU A 35 15.69 -10.66 -11.85
CA GLU A 35 17.07 -11.16 -11.80
C GLU A 35 17.13 -12.68 -11.65
N LEU A 36 16.21 -13.26 -10.88
CA LEU A 36 16.09 -14.71 -10.69
C LEU A 36 15.48 -15.44 -11.90
N GLY A 37 15.10 -14.73 -12.97
CA GLY A 37 14.55 -15.33 -14.17
C GLY A 37 13.16 -15.93 -13.98
N VAL A 38 12.36 -15.38 -13.06
CA VAL A 38 11.01 -15.86 -12.80
C VAL A 38 10.15 -15.77 -14.07
N PRO A 39 9.30 -16.78 -14.37
CA PRO A 39 8.48 -16.76 -15.56
C PRO A 39 7.64 -15.49 -15.70
N ARG A 40 7.55 -14.97 -16.92
CA ARG A 40 6.82 -13.72 -17.25
C ARG A 40 5.38 -13.71 -16.74
N GLU A 41 4.71 -14.85 -16.74
CA GLU A 41 3.34 -14.97 -16.23
C GLU A 41 3.27 -14.70 -14.72
N THR A 42 4.26 -15.16 -13.96
CA THR A 42 4.37 -14.92 -12.51
C THR A 42 4.71 -13.47 -12.23
N LEU A 43 5.64 -12.86 -12.98
CA LEU A 43 5.90 -11.41 -12.90
C LEU A 43 4.64 -10.59 -13.21
N SER A 44 3.86 -11.00 -14.21
CA SER A 44 2.59 -10.32 -14.56
C SER A 44 1.54 -10.46 -13.46
N ARG A 45 1.47 -11.61 -12.78
CA ARG A 45 0.61 -11.79 -11.60
C ARG A 45 1.06 -10.90 -10.45
N PHE A 46 2.36 -10.82 -10.18
CA PHE A 46 2.95 -9.96 -9.16
C PHE A 46 2.62 -8.48 -9.43
N ALA A 47 2.87 -8.00 -10.66
CA ALA A 47 2.59 -6.63 -11.05
C ALA A 47 1.11 -6.25 -10.81
N ARG A 48 0.17 -7.11 -11.22
CA ARG A 48 -1.27 -6.87 -10.97
C ARG A 48 -1.64 -6.83 -9.48
N MET A 49 -0.97 -7.61 -8.65
CA MET A 49 -1.16 -7.58 -7.20
C MET A 49 -0.62 -6.28 -6.62
N HIS A 50 0.59 -5.88 -7.03
CA HIS A 50 1.22 -4.64 -6.63
C HIS A 50 0.39 -3.42 -7.05
N ASP A 51 -0.10 -3.37 -8.29
CA ASP A 51 -0.98 -2.28 -8.76
C ASP A 51 -2.24 -2.12 -7.90
N ARG A 52 -2.86 -3.24 -7.49
CA ARG A 52 -4.03 -3.22 -6.61
C ARG A 52 -3.70 -2.71 -5.22
N TYR A 53 -2.55 -3.09 -4.69
CA TYR A 53 -2.05 -2.57 -3.42
C TYR A 53 -1.86 -1.05 -3.49
N THR A 54 -1.12 -0.56 -4.49
CA THR A 54 -0.87 0.87 -4.70
C THR A 54 -2.17 1.65 -4.89
N ALA A 55 -3.15 1.11 -5.62
CA ALA A 55 -4.47 1.74 -5.76
C ALA A 55 -5.23 1.83 -4.41
N GLY A 56 -5.14 0.80 -3.57
CA GLY A 56 -5.70 0.81 -2.22
C GLY A 56 -5.05 1.87 -1.31
N VAL A 57 -3.72 1.96 -1.35
CA VAL A 57 -2.97 3.00 -0.61
C VAL A 57 -3.40 4.40 -1.06
N ALA A 58 -3.48 4.64 -2.37
CA ALA A 58 -3.90 5.93 -2.93
C ALA A 58 -5.34 6.31 -2.51
N PHE A 59 -6.25 5.33 -2.47
CA PHE A 59 -7.60 5.54 -1.96
C PHE A 59 -7.58 5.99 -0.50
N LEU A 60 -6.81 5.30 0.36
CA LEU A 60 -6.71 5.65 1.78
C LEU A 60 -6.09 7.04 1.99
N MET A 61 -5.06 7.40 1.22
CA MET A 61 -4.46 8.73 1.26
C MET A 61 -5.49 9.81 0.96
N LYS A 62 -6.32 9.61 -0.07
CA LYS A 62 -7.41 10.52 -0.39
C LYS A 62 -8.45 10.63 0.74
N GLN A 63 -8.80 9.52 1.40
CA GLN A 63 -9.70 9.55 2.56
C GLN A 63 -9.10 10.34 3.74
N ARG A 64 -7.80 10.19 4.00
CA ARG A 64 -7.10 10.99 5.02
C ARG A 64 -7.19 12.49 4.69
N ASP A 65 -6.90 12.86 3.46
CA ASP A 65 -6.87 14.27 3.04
C ASP A 65 -8.27 14.90 3.10
N LEU A 66 -9.31 14.15 2.72
CA LEU A 66 -10.71 14.56 2.89
C LEU A 66 -11.09 14.73 4.37
N GLY A 67 -10.65 13.81 5.24
CA GLY A 67 -10.85 13.92 6.68
C GLY A 67 -10.19 15.17 7.26
N ARG A 68 -8.97 15.50 6.80
CA ARG A 68 -8.25 16.73 7.22
C ARG A 68 -8.90 18.02 6.74
N ALA A 69 -9.64 18.00 5.63
CA ALA A 69 -10.33 19.18 5.11
C ALA A 69 -11.70 19.44 5.76
N ALA A 70 -12.22 18.47 6.53
CA ALA A 70 -13.50 18.57 7.23
C ALA A 70 -13.38 18.97 8.71
N ASP A 71 -12.15 18.98 9.25
CA ASP A 71 -11.79 19.50 10.58
C ASP A 71 -11.33 20.96 10.48
#